data_AF-W5YWN5-F1
#
_entry.id   AF-W5YWN5-F1
#
_cell.length_a   1.000
_cell.length_b   1.000
_cell.length_c   1.000
_cell.angle_alpha   90.00
_cell.angle_beta   90.00
_cell.angle_gamma   90.00
#
_symmetry.space_group_name_H-M   'P 1'
#
loop_
_entity.id
_entity.type
_entity.pdbx_description
1 polymer ?
#
loop_
_entity_poly.entity_id
_entity_poly.type
_entity_poly.pdbx_seq_one_letter_code
_entity_poly.pdbx_strand_id
1 'polypeptide(L)'
;MRVAMKKCAGVFFLGAFLSGCASQSVQTELAAVDDGGSQSYYASGWIVQSQKDEGHLVELAVHEAKQPWEEVTAVLYLENRSDEPLTVSINDITLQQDERQVSLRSYAELEQQYIGQAQSRRTAIALGALAQTLSASQPATTSSYGSGTAYGPGGTVNYYGSSTTYSRDPAASAAAQAQIQGSAQSGIANIRSDLQQNLNSLEGYLQTTTVFPGQAFMGRFQSAMTTFDQRPESFYTFTVQLGGEIYEFTFVEKASIESDQRKLF
;
A
#
# COMPACT_ATOMS: atom_id res chain seq x y z
N MET A 1 -49.10 -52.90 -11.79
CA MET A 1 -48.06 -52.76 -12.82
C MET A 1 -48.46 -51.59 -13.72
N ARG A 2 -47.57 -50.58 -13.86
CA ARG A 2 -47.66 -49.34 -14.68
C ARG A 2 -48.71 -48.30 -14.23
N VAL A 3 -48.33 -47.28 -13.45
CA VAL A 3 -47.59 -46.03 -13.75
C VAL A 3 -48.42 -45.00 -14.52
N ALA A 4 -48.81 -43.93 -13.80
CA ALA A 4 -49.04 -42.60 -14.35
C ALA A 4 -48.47 -41.55 -13.37
N MET A 5 -47.21 -41.18 -13.58
CA MET A 5 -46.59 -39.90 -13.15
C MET A 5 -46.93 -38.85 -14.23
N LYS A 6 -46.95 -37.53 -14.06
CA LYS A 6 -46.73 -36.57 -12.98
C LYS A 6 -47.17 -35.23 -13.59
N LYS A 7 -47.97 -34.43 -12.88
CA LYS A 7 -48.03 -32.97 -13.05
C LYS A 7 -48.17 -32.36 -11.66
N CYS A 8 -47.06 -31.90 -11.09
CA CYS A 8 -47.08 -31.01 -9.95
C CYS A 8 -46.12 -29.86 -10.23
N ALA A 9 -46.73 -28.68 -10.40
CA ALA A 9 -46.09 -27.40 -10.24
C ALA A 9 -45.58 -27.26 -8.80
N GLY A 10 -44.41 -26.64 -8.62
CA GLY A 10 -43.79 -26.45 -7.31
C GLY A 10 -42.88 -25.24 -7.31
N VAL A 11 -43.49 -24.08 -7.03
CA VAL A 11 -43.00 -22.87 -6.37
C VAL A 11 -41.47 -22.69 -6.28
N PHE A 12 -40.98 -21.68 -7.01
CA PHE A 12 -39.69 -21.02 -6.81
C PHE A 12 -39.66 -20.37 -5.41
N PHE A 13 -38.96 -20.99 -4.46
CA PHE A 13 -38.58 -20.33 -3.20
C PHE A 13 -37.28 -19.56 -3.45
N LEU A 14 -37.41 -18.24 -3.61
CA LEU A 14 -36.30 -17.29 -3.71
C LEU A 14 -35.65 -17.17 -2.33
N GLY A 15 -34.76 -18.09 -1.98
CA GLY A 15 -33.92 -18.01 -0.79
C GLY A 15 -32.87 -16.92 -0.95
N ALA A 16 -33.16 -15.72 -0.46
CA ALA A 16 -32.17 -14.68 -0.26
C ALA A 16 -31.20 -15.15 0.83
N PHE A 17 -30.11 -15.80 0.42
CA PHE A 17 -28.94 -16.01 1.28
C PHE A 17 -28.33 -14.64 1.58
N LEU A 18 -28.74 -14.06 2.70
CA LEU A 18 -27.97 -13.04 3.40
C LEU A 18 -26.70 -13.72 3.91
N SER A 19 -25.69 -13.85 3.06
CA SER A 19 -24.32 -14.17 3.49
C SER A 19 -23.82 -12.96 4.29
N GLY A 20 -24.07 -13.00 5.61
CA GLY A 20 -23.39 -12.14 6.55
C GLY A 20 -21.89 -12.29 6.34
N CYS A 21 -21.21 -11.20 6.02
CA CYS A 21 -19.75 -11.18 6.03
C CYS A 21 -19.31 -11.45 7.47
N ALA A 22 -18.89 -12.68 7.75
CA ALA A 22 -18.13 -12.97 8.95
C ALA A 22 -16.84 -12.16 8.84
N SER A 23 -16.71 -11.13 9.68
CA SER A 23 -15.45 -10.39 9.80
C SER A 23 -14.49 -11.28 10.57
N GLN A 24 -13.43 -11.73 9.93
CA GLN A 24 -12.33 -12.41 10.61
C GLN A 24 -11.29 -11.35 10.97
N SER A 25 -10.88 -11.30 12.23
CA SER A 25 -9.71 -10.53 12.65
C SER A 25 -8.52 -11.48 12.72
N VAL A 26 -7.44 -11.12 12.04
CA VAL A 26 -6.17 -11.85 12.09
C VAL A 26 -5.17 -10.99 12.84
N GLN A 27 -4.59 -11.54 13.90
CA GLN A 27 -3.46 -10.96 14.60
C GLN A 27 -2.24 -11.85 14.38
N THR A 28 -1.10 -11.24 14.09
CA THR A 28 0.17 -11.94 13.86
C THR A 28 1.24 -11.46 14.82
N GLU A 29 2.04 -12.39 15.30
CA GLU A 29 3.22 -12.14 16.13
C GLU A 29 4.42 -12.85 15.52
N LEU A 30 5.51 -12.12 15.30
CA LEU A 30 6.79 -12.70 14.91
C LEU A 30 7.58 -13.10 16.15
N ALA A 31 8.28 -14.23 16.08
CA ALA A 31 9.20 -14.69 17.10
C ALA A 31 10.45 -15.30 16.45
N ALA A 32 11.58 -15.21 17.13
CA ALA A 32 12.79 -15.92 16.71
C ALA A 32 12.66 -17.43 16.96
N VAL A 33 13.22 -18.24 16.07
CA VAL A 33 13.37 -19.68 16.27
C VAL A 33 14.83 -19.95 16.65
N ASP A 34 15.06 -20.39 17.88
CA ASP A 34 16.40 -20.76 18.34
C ASP A 34 16.79 -22.13 17.78
N ASP A 35 17.86 -22.16 16.99
CA ASP A 35 18.37 -23.37 16.31
C ASP A 35 19.68 -23.91 16.92
N GLY A 36 20.14 -23.32 18.02
CA GLY A 36 21.37 -23.71 18.73
C GLY A 36 22.67 -23.12 18.15
N GLY A 37 22.61 -22.47 16.98
CA GLY A 37 23.72 -21.71 16.40
C GLY A 37 23.59 -20.18 16.54
N SER A 38 22.37 -19.70 16.80
CA SER A 38 22.04 -18.29 16.94
C SER A 38 21.65 -17.90 18.36
N GLN A 39 21.98 -16.67 18.77
CA GLN A 39 21.45 -16.05 19.99
C GLN A 39 20.36 -15.05 19.64
N SER A 40 19.16 -15.23 20.21
CA SER A 40 18.01 -14.34 19.96
C SER A 40 17.76 -13.38 21.13
N TYR A 41 17.47 -12.12 20.85
CA TYR A 41 17.05 -11.12 21.85
C TYR A 41 16.12 -10.06 21.25
N TYR A 42 15.45 -9.30 22.10
CA TYR A 42 14.54 -8.23 21.69
C TYR A 42 15.13 -6.86 22.01
N ALA A 43 15.08 -5.93 21.06
CA ALA A 43 15.59 -4.58 21.22
C ALA A 43 14.68 -3.57 20.49
N SER A 44 14.01 -2.69 21.25
CA SER A 44 13.26 -1.55 20.70
C SER A 44 12.25 -1.91 19.59
N GLY A 45 11.50 -3.00 19.75
CA GLY A 45 10.52 -3.47 18.76
C GLY A 45 11.11 -4.34 17.65
N TRP A 46 12.38 -4.74 17.79
CA TRP A 46 13.06 -5.64 16.87
C TRP A 46 13.38 -6.96 17.56
N ILE A 47 13.24 -8.04 16.79
CA ILE A 47 13.65 -9.39 17.13
C ILE A 47 14.99 -9.60 16.45
N VAL A 48 16.05 -9.73 17.24
CA VAL A 48 17.42 -9.83 16.74
C VAL A 48 17.92 -11.25 16.91
N GLN A 49 18.51 -11.80 15.87
CA GLN A 49 19.28 -13.03 15.90
C GLN A 49 20.74 -12.73 15.57
N SER A 50 21.65 -13.20 16.41
CA SER A 50 23.10 -12.98 16.30
C SER A 50 23.83 -14.29 16.06
N GLN A 51 24.63 -14.34 15.00
CA GLN A 51 25.58 -15.41 14.72
C GLN A 51 27.00 -14.85 14.65
N LYS A 52 27.93 -15.59 15.24
CA LYS A 52 29.34 -15.20 15.34
C LYS A 52 30.23 -16.37 15.02
N ASP A 53 31.22 -16.12 14.15
CA ASP A 53 32.33 -17.02 13.91
C ASP A 53 33.68 -16.30 14.08
N GLU A 54 34.76 -16.89 13.55
CA GLU A 54 36.11 -16.34 13.63
C GLU A 54 36.30 -15.08 12.76
N GLY A 55 35.63 -15.02 11.61
CA GLY A 55 35.78 -13.96 10.61
C GLY A 55 34.72 -12.85 10.70
N HIS A 56 33.54 -13.13 11.25
CA HIS A 56 32.40 -12.22 11.18
C HIS A 56 31.51 -12.30 12.43
N LEU A 57 30.89 -11.17 12.76
CA LEU A 57 29.68 -11.12 13.58
C LEU A 57 28.56 -10.59 12.70
N VAL A 58 27.50 -11.38 12.56
CA VAL A 58 26.34 -11.08 11.73
C VAL A 58 25.11 -11.11 12.60
N GLU A 59 24.40 -9.98 12.65
CA GLU A 59 23.12 -9.88 13.33
C GLU A 59 22.04 -9.53 12.32
N LEU A 60 20.92 -10.23 12.39
CA LEU A 60 19.73 -9.92 11.62
C LEU A 60 18.60 -9.56 12.56
N ALA A 61 18.08 -8.35 12.42
CA ALA A 61 16.95 -7.85 13.18
C ALA A 61 15.72 -7.79 12.28
N VAL A 62 14.59 -8.35 12.72
CA VAL A 62 13.29 -8.27 12.05
C VAL A 62 12.31 -7.51 12.94
N HIS A 63 11.52 -6.61 12.37
CA HIS A 63 10.54 -5.83 13.12
C HIS A 63 9.42 -6.73 13.68
N GLU A 64 9.08 -6.57 14.97
CA GLU A 64 8.14 -7.48 15.67
C GLU A 64 6.71 -7.41 15.14
N ALA A 65 6.29 -6.23 14.71
CA ALA A 65 4.92 -5.94 14.30
C ALA A 65 4.81 -5.93 12.78
N LYS A 66 3.94 -6.79 12.27
CA LYS A 66 3.64 -6.93 10.84
C LYS A 66 2.25 -7.56 10.67
N GLN A 67 1.45 -7.07 9.73
CA GLN A 67 0.25 -7.77 9.27
C GLN A 67 0.64 -8.96 8.36
N PRO A 68 -0.20 -10.01 8.25
CA PRO A 68 0.17 -11.21 7.52
C PRO A 68 0.55 -11.01 6.03
N TRP A 69 0.03 -9.95 5.40
CA TRP A 69 0.24 -9.59 4.00
C TRP A 69 1.18 -8.38 3.82
N GLU A 70 1.80 -7.90 4.89
CA GLU A 70 2.75 -6.78 4.83
C GLU A 70 4.15 -7.21 4.41
N GLU A 71 5.00 -6.23 4.12
CA GLU A 71 6.41 -6.42 3.82
C GLU A 71 7.18 -6.71 5.12
N VAL A 72 8.16 -7.60 5.07
CA VAL A 72 9.07 -7.82 6.19
C VAL A 72 10.15 -6.75 6.12
N THR A 73 10.28 -5.94 7.17
CA THR A 73 11.40 -5.00 7.32
C THR A 73 12.47 -5.64 8.20
N ALA A 74 13.70 -5.69 7.70
CA ALA A 74 14.83 -6.26 8.40
C ALA A 74 16.04 -5.31 8.38
N VAL A 75 16.94 -5.47 9.35
CA VAL A 75 18.22 -4.76 9.43
C VAL A 75 19.33 -5.79 9.55
N LEU A 76 20.29 -5.72 8.64
CA LEU A 76 21.53 -6.49 8.71
C LEU A 76 22.60 -5.65 9.39
N TYR A 77 23.17 -6.17 10.47
CA TYR A 77 24.42 -5.68 11.05
C TYR A 77 25.53 -6.69 10.77
N LEU A 78 26.68 -6.17 10.35
CA LEU A 78 27.85 -6.95 9.99
C LEU A 78 29.09 -6.29 10.58
N GLU A 79 29.85 -7.02 11.37
CA GLU A 79 31.20 -6.65 11.78
C GLU A 79 32.20 -7.57 11.08
N ASN A 80 33.05 -7.01 10.23
CA ASN A 80 34.10 -7.76 9.55
C ASN A 80 35.31 -7.89 10.48
N ARG A 81 35.54 -9.10 11.00
CA ARG A 81 36.69 -9.46 11.84
C ARG A 81 37.77 -10.24 11.10
N SER A 82 37.55 -10.50 9.81
CA SER A 82 38.51 -11.14 8.93
C SER A 82 39.61 -10.17 8.50
N ASP A 83 40.65 -10.70 7.87
CA ASP A 83 41.77 -9.92 7.33
C ASP A 83 41.50 -9.40 5.90
N GLU A 84 40.36 -9.75 5.29
CA GLU A 84 40.01 -9.39 3.91
C GLU A 84 38.78 -8.47 3.84
N PRO A 85 38.71 -7.57 2.84
CA PRO A 85 37.53 -6.75 2.63
C PRO A 85 36.35 -7.60 2.12
N LEU A 86 35.17 -7.38 2.69
CA LEU A 86 33.94 -8.09 2.34
C LEU A 86 32.98 -7.13 1.65
N THR A 87 32.38 -7.54 0.53
CA THR A 87 31.30 -6.76 -0.10
C THR A 87 29.96 -7.37 0.28
N VAL A 88 29.04 -6.54 0.74
CA VAL A 88 27.67 -6.92 1.11
C VAL A 88 26.67 -6.17 0.24
N SER A 89 25.67 -6.87 -0.26
CA SER A 89 24.58 -6.33 -1.06
C SER A 89 23.27 -7.06 -0.77
N ILE A 90 22.16 -6.51 -1.26
CA ILE A 90 20.85 -7.17 -1.12
C ILE A 90 20.79 -8.52 -1.86
N ASN A 91 21.63 -8.73 -2.88
CA ASN A 91 21.66 -9.96 -3.67
C ASN A 91 22.31 -11.13 -2.91
N ASP A 92 23.07 -10.81 -1.86
CA ASP A 92 23.71 -11.79 -0.98
C ASP A 92 22.75 -12.29 0.10
N ILE A 93 21.51 -11.79 0.11
CA ILE A 93 20.46 -12.15 1.06
C ILE A 93 19.32 -12.81 0.30
N THR A 94 18.89 -13.98 0.75
CA THR A 94 17.66 -14.63 0.27
C THR A 94 16.67 -14.75 1.41
N LEU A 95 15.40 -14.47 1.13
CA LEU A 95 14.28 -14.70 2.04
C LEU A 95 13.39 -15.82 1.51
N GLN A 96 13.13 -16.80 2.35
CA GLN A 96 12.15 -17.85 2.12
C GLN A 96 11.04 -17.74 3.15
N GLN A 97 9.79 -17.78 2.70
CA GLN A 97 8.60 -17.95 3.53
C GLN A 97 8.08 -19.37 3.32
N ASP A 98 8.20 -20.22 4.33
CA ASP A 98 7.99 -21.66 4.23
C ASP A 98 8.82 -22.26 3.06
N GLU A 99 8.15 -22.68 1.97
CA GLU A 99 8.77 -23.24 0.76
C GLU A 99 8.85 -22.21 -0.39
N ARG A 100 8.38 -20.98 -0.18
CA ARG A 100 8.30 -19.95 -1.22
C ARG A 100 9.42 -18.93 -1.07
N GLN A 101 10.17 -18.68 -2.12
CA GLN A 101 11.13 -17.58 -2.14
C GLN A 101 10.37 -16.23 -2.24
N VAL A 102 10.67 -15.32 -1.32
CA VAL A 102 10.14 -13.95 -1.33
C VAL A 102 11.24 -13.03 -1.83
N SER A 103 10.94 -12.26 -2.89
CA SER A 103 11.89 -11.29 -3.43
C SER A 103 12.16 -10.19 -2.41
N LEU A 104 13.44 -9.81 -2.28
CA LEU A 104 13.84 -8.61 -1.56
C LEU A 104 13.87 -7.42 -2.52
N ARG A 105 13.50 -6.24 -2.02
CA ARG A 105 13.53 -5.03 -2.84
C ARG A 105 14.90 -4.39 -2.75
N SER A 106 15.43 -3.97 -3.88
CA SER A 106 16.65 -3.16 -3.93
C SER A 106 16.35 -1.69 -3.69
N TYR A 107 17.38 -0.94 -3.28
CA TYR A 107 17.31 0.52 -3.16
C TYR A 107 16.80 1.17 -4.46
N ALA A 108 17.36 0.76 -5.60
CA ALA A 108 17.03 1.33 -6.90
C ALA A 108 15.56 1.06 -7.29
N GLU A 109 15.03 -0.13 -6.99
CA GLU A 109 13.63 -0.45 -7.26
C GLU A 109 12.68 0.41 -6.41
N LEU A 110 12.97 0.59 -5.12
CA LEU A 110 12.15 1.41 -4.23
C LEU A 110 12.20 2.89 -4.63
N GLU A 111 13.38 3.40 -4.96
CA GLU A 111 13.55 4.77 -5.45
C GLU A 111 12.71 5.01 -6.71
N GLN A 112 12.82 4.12 -7.70
CA GLN A 112 12.05 4.22 -8.94
C GLN A 112 10.54 4.08 -8.68
N GLN A 113 10.13 3.22 -7.75
CA GLN A 113 8.73 3.08 -7.36
C GLN A 113 8.18 4.39 -6.79
N TYR A 114 8.89 5.04 -5.86
CA TYR A 114 8.45 6.32 -5.28
C TYR A 114 8.40 7.45 -6.30
N ILE A 115 9.41 7.55 -7.16
CA ILE A 115 9.43 8.53 -8.25
C ILE A 115 8.27 8.29 -9.22
N GLY A 116 8.05 7.04 -9.65
CA GLY A 116 6.97 6.66 -10.56
C GLY A 116 5.59 6.95 -9.99
N GLN A 117 5.37 6.64 -8.71
CA GLN A 117 4.12 6.97 -8.01
C GLN A 117 3.89 8.49 -7.94
N ALA A 118 4.93 9.26 -7.62
CA ALA A 118 4.85 10.72 -7.58
C ALA A 118 4.53 11.30 -8.97
N GLN A 119 5.16 10.79 -10.03
CA GLN A 119 4.87 11.21 -11.41
C GLN A 119 3.43 10.88 -11.81
N SER A 120 2.95 9.68 -11.52
CA SER A 120 1.57 9.25 -11.80
C SER A 120 0.54 10.15 -11.08
N ARG A 121 0.75 10.42 -9.78
CA ARG A 121 -0.10 11.33 -9.01
C ARG A 121 -0.10 12.76 -9.59
N ARG A 122 1.05 13.27 -10.02
CA ARG A 122 1.14 14.61 -10.65
C ARG A 122 0.37 14.65 -11.96
N THR A 123 0.49 13.61 -12.79
CA THR A 123 -0.30 13.47 -14.02
C THR A 123 -1.79 13.42 -13.73
N ALA A 124 -2.22 12.66 -12.71
CA ALA A 124 -3.63 12.61 -12.30
C ALA A 124 -4.15 13.97 -11.83
N ILE A 125 -3.39 14.73 -11.04
CA ILE A 125 -3.76 16.10 -10.65
C ILE A 125 -3.84 17.02 -11.86
N ALA A 126 -2.89 16.95 -12.78
CA ALA A 126 -2.91 17.76 -13.99
C ALA A 126 -4.14 17.45 -14.86
N LEU A 127 -4.45 16.17 -15.07
CA LEU A 127 -5.64 15.73 -15.80
C LEU A 127 -6.94 16.14 -15.09
N GLY A 128 -6.99 16.03 -13.76
CA GLY A 128 -8.12 16.48 -12.95
C GLY A 128 -8.33 17.99 -13.05
N ALA A 129 -7.25 18.77 -12.97
CA ALA A 129 -7.29 20.22 -13.16
C ALA A 129 -7.76 20.58 -14.57
N LEU A 130 -7.25 19.92 -15.61
CA LEU A 130 -7.72 20.11 -16.99
C LEU A 130 -9.23 19.82 -17.11
N ALA A 131 -9.70 18.68 -16.59
CA ALA A 131 -11.12 18.34 -16.61
C ALA A 131 -11.98 19.38 -15.87
N GLN A 132 -11.53 19.85 -14.70
CA GLN A 132 -12.22 20.91 -13.95
C GLN A 132 -12.22 22.25 -14.70
N THR A 133 -11.13 22.62 -15.37
CA THR A 133 -11.09 23.85 -16.17
C THR A 133 -12.00 23.79 -17.39
N LEU A 134 -12.13 22.61 -18.03
CA LEU A 134 -13.08 22.38 -19.12
C LEU A 134 -14.52 22.52 -18.61
N SER A 135 -14.84 21.91 -17.47
CA SER A 135 -16.16 22.03 -16.83
C SER A 135 -16.47 23.48 -16.41
N ALA A 136 -15.51 24.20 -15.82
CA ALA A 136 -15.66 25.61 -15.44
C ALA A 136 -15.77 26.57 -16.64
N SER A 137 -15.41 26.10 -17.83
CA SER A 137 -15.53 26.85 -19.08
C SER A 137 -16.84 26.57 -19.83
N GLN A 138 -17.66 25.63 -19.35
CA GLN A 138 -18.97 25.37 -19.94
C GLN A 138 -19.95 26.52 -19.63
N PRO A 139 -20.85 26.89 -20.57
CA PRO A 139 -21.86 27.91 -20.34
C PRO A 139 -22.80 27.52 -19.20
N ALA A 140 -23.10 28.47 -18.31
CA ALA A 140 -24.09 28.27 -17.28
C ALA A 140 -25.50 28.48 -17.87
N THR A 141 -26.40 27.54 -17.60
CA THR A 141 -27.79 27.59 -18.05
C THR A 141 -28.62 28.31 -17.00
N THR A 142 -29.07 29.54 -17.28
CA THR A 142 -30.00 30.26 -16.42
C THR A 142 -31.40 30.24 -17.03
N SER A 143 -32.33 29.61 -16.31
CA SER A 143 -33.76 29.66 -16.66
C SER A 143 -34.40 30.80 -15.89
N SER A 144 -34.86 31.82 -16.61
CA SER A 144 -35.65 32.91 -16.04
C SER A 144 -37.13 32.67 -16.33
N TYR A 145 -37.97 32.83 -15.32
CA TYR A 145 -39.42 32.72 -15.44
C TYR A 145 -40.02 34.13 -15.38
N GLY A 146 -40.56 34.58 -16.51
CA GLY A 146 -41.17 35.90 -16.62
C GLY A 146 -42.69 35.77 -16.71
N SER A 147 -43.41 36.46 -15.84
CA SER A 147 -44.82 36.74 -16.03
C SER A 147 -44.98 38.22 -16.35
N GLY A 148 -45.86 38.52 -17.31
CA GLY A 148 -46.14 39.88 -17.72
C GLY A 148 -47.61 40.07 -17.99
N THR A 149 -48.07 41.30 -17.84
CA THR A 149 -49.48 41.66 -18.03
C THR A 149 -49.55 42.69 -19.16
N ALA A 150 -50.20 42.33 -20.26
CA ALA A 150 -50.41 43.21 -21.39
C ALA A 150 -51.82 43.81 -21.34
N TYR A 151 -51.91 45.13 -21.44
CA TYR A 151 -53.17 45.88 -21.44
C TYR A 151 -53.50 46.34 -22.86
N GLY A 152 -54.67 45.97 -23.37
CA GLY A 152 -55.15 46.39 -24.67
C GLY A 152 -56.63 46.78 -24.66
N PRO A 153 -57.16 47.35 -25.76
CA PRO A 153 -58.55 47.83 -25.84
C PRO A 153 -59.63 46.78 -25.59
N GLY A 154 -59.27 45.49 -25.60
CA GLY A 154 -60.15 44.35 -25.32
C GLY A 154 -59.98 43.70 -23.95
N GLY A 155 -59.16 44.27 -23.05
CA GLY A 155 -58.94 43.76 -21.70
C GLY A 155 -57.47 43.45 -21.36
N THR A 156 -57.28 42.92 -20.15
CA THR A 156 -55.96 42.61 -19.58
C THR A 156 -55.63 41.13 -19.79
N VAL A 157 -54.51 40.81 -20.45
CA VAL A 157 -54.06 39.44 -20.66
C VAL A 157 -52.74 39.22 -19.91
N ASN A 158 -52.73 38.22 -19.02
CA ASN A 158 -51.50 37.76 -18.35
C ASN A 158 -50.84 36.69 -19.21
N TYR A 159 -49.55 36.84 -19.48
CA TYR A 159 -48.74 35.82 -20.14
C TYR A 159 -47.64 35.34 -19.18
N TYR A 160 -47.33 34.05 -19.28
CA TYR A 160 -46.26 33.38 -18.52
C TYR A 160 -45.34 32.71 -19.54
N GLY A 161 -44.06 33.00 -19.45
CA GLY A 161 -43.04 32.42 -20.33
C GLY A 161 -41.79 32.08 -19.55
N SER A 162 -41.23 30.90 -19.81
CA SER A 162 -39.87 30.57 -19.40
C SER A 162 -38.90 30.89 -20.55
N SER A 163 -37.77 31.51 -20.23
CA SER A 163 -36.66 31.69 -21.15
C SER A 163 -35.41 31.08 -20.54
N THR A 164 -34.80 30.14 -21.26
CA THR A 164 -33.51 29.57 -20.89
C THR A 164 -32.43 30.28 -21.69
N THR A 165 -31.52 30.97 -20.98
CA THR A 165 -30.38 31.65 -21.59
C THR A 165 -29.09 30.91 -21.22
N TYR A 166 -28.25 30.68 -22.20
CA TYR A 166 -26.88 30.20 -21.98
C TYR A 166 -25.97 31.41 -21.91
N SER A 167 -25.55 31.77 -20.70
CA SER A 167 -24.66 32.90 -20.46
C SER A 167 -23.33 32.39 -19.93
N ARG A 168 -22.23 32.89 -20.49
CA ARG A 168 -20.89 32.66 -19.97
C ARG A 168 -20.49 33.88 -19.15
N ASP A 169 -20.31 33.71 -17.85
CA ASP A 169 -19.75 34.73 -16.96
C ASP A 169 -18.21 34.63 -16.97
N PRO A 170 -17.49 35.56 -17.62
CA PRO A 170 -16.04 35.48 -17.72
C PRO A 170 -15.33 35.64 -16.37
N ALA A 171 -15.92 36.40 -15.44
CA ALA A 171 -15.33 36.64 -14.13
C ALA A 171 -15.45 35.40 -13.24
N ALA A 172 -16.61 34.72 -13.27
CA ALA A 172 -16.81 33.45 -12.59
C ALA A 172 -15.91 32.35 -13.15
N SER A 173 -15.77 32.23 -14.48
CA SER A 173 -14.85 31.27 -15.10
C SER A 173 -13.39 31.58 -14.77
N ALA A 174 -12.96 32.85 -14.74
CA ALA A 174 -11.60 33.22 -14.38
C ALA A 174 -11.28 32.92 -12.91
N ALA A 175 -12.21 33.21 -12.00
CA ALA A 175 -12.06 32.88 -10.58
C ALA A 175 -11.99 31.36 -10.35
N ALA A 176 -12.85 30.58 -11.02
CA ALA A 176 -12.82 29.12 -10.95
C ALA A 176 -11.50 28.55 -11.49
N GLN A 177 -10.99 29.07 -12.62
CA GLN A 177 -9.69 28.65 -13.15
C GLN A 177 -8.54 28.99 -12.20
N ALA A 178 -8.54 30.17 -11.58
CA ALA A 178 -7.53 30.56 -10.60
C ALA A 178 -7.54 29.63 -9.36
N GLN A 179 -8.73 29.27 -8.87
CA GLN A 179 -8.89 28.32 -7.77
C GLN A 179 -8.38 26.92 -8.15
N ILE A 180 -8.75 26.41 -9.32
CA ILE A 180 -8.29 25.09 -9.82
C ILE A 180 -6.76 25.06 -9.94
N GLN A 181 -6.16 26.11 -10.50
CA GLN A 181 -4.71 26.22 -10.59
C GLN A 181 -4.06 26.28 -9.20
N GLY A 182 -4.62 27.04 -8.26
CA GLY A 182 -4.13 27.08 -6.88
C GLY A 182 -4.19 25.71 -6.20
N SER A 183 -5.32 25.01 -6.30
CA SER A 183 -5.47 23.66 -5.75
C SER A 183 -4.52 22.65 -6.41
N ALA A 184 -4.33 22.73 -7.74
CA ALA A 184 -3.38 21.89 -8.46
C ALA A 184 -1.93 22.15 -8.04
N GLN A 185 -1.55 23.42 -7.85
CA GLN A 185 -0.22 23.80 -7.37
C GLN A 185 0.04 23.27 -5.94
N SER A 186 -0.92 23.45 -5.03
CA SER A 186 -0.83 22.89 -3.67
C SER A 186 -0.74 21.36 -3.69
N GLY A 187 -1.54 20.69 -4.50
CA GLY A 187 -1.46 19.24 -4.66
C GLY A 187 -0.12 18.76 -5.21
N ILE A 188 0.47 19.50 -6.17
CA ILE A 188 1.82 19.21 -6.68
C ILE A 188 2.90 19.45 -5.61
N ALA A 189 2.76 20.48 -4.79
CA ALA A 189 3.69 20.76 -3.70
C ALA A 189 3.66 19.64 -2.64
N ASN A 190 2.46 19.15 -2.29
CA ASN A 190 2.29 18.02 -1.39
C ASN A 190 2.97 16.76 -1.96
N ILE A 191 2.75 16.43 -3.24
CA ILE A 191 3.41 15.28 -3.86
C ILE A 191 4.95 15.39 -3.82
N ARG A 192 5.50 16.60 -3.98
CA ARG A 192 6.96 16.81 -3.84
C ARG A 192 7.43 16.58 -2.40
N SER A 193 6.68 17.07 -1.42
CA SER A 193 6.96 16.83 0.00
C SER A 193 6.91 15.35 0.33
N ASP A 194 5.85 14.65 -0.10
CA ASP A 194 5.69 13.20 0.11
C ASP A 194 6.83 12.41 -0.55
N LEU A 195 7.21 12.77 -1.78
CA LEU A 195 8.35 12.15 -2.46
C LEU A 195 9.64 12.34 -1.66
N GLN A 196 9.91 13.56 -1.16
CA GLN A 196 11.11 13.81 -0.36
C GLN A 196 11.09 12.99 0.93
N GLN A 197 9.95 12.88 1.61
CA GLN A 197 9.81 12.05 2.81
C GLN A 197 10.05 10.58 2.50
N ASN A 198 9.52 10.07 1.39
CA ASN A 198 9.73 8.69 0.95
C ASN A 198 11.18 8.42 0.52
N LEU A 199 11.87 9.39 -0.07
CA LEU A 199 13.30 9.23 -0.40
C LEU A 199 14.17 9.31 0.87
N ASN A 200 13.82 10.19 1.81
CA ASN A 200 14.48 10.23 3.11
C ASN A 200 14.25 8.94 3.91
N SER A 201 13.11 8.28 3.74
CA SER A 201 12.87 6.98 4.37
C SER A 201 13.71 5.85 3.76
N LEU A 202 14.44 6.08 2.65
CA LEU A 202 15.46 5.15 2.13
C LEU A 202 16.85 5.41 2.75
N GLU A 203 16.98 6.38 3.66
CA GLU A 203 18.22 6.55 4.42
C GLU A 203 18.51 5.28 5.25
N GLY A 204 19.78 4.88 5.26
CA GLY A 204 20.23 3.64 5.90
C GLY A 204 19.74 2.35 5.22
N TYR A 205 19.16 2.43 4.02
CA TYR A 205 18.81 1.25 3.24
C TYR A 205 20.07 0.54 2.71
N LEU A 206 20.04 -0.78 2.65
CA LEU A 206 21.14 -1.62 2.22
C LEU A 206 21.50 -1.33 0.77
N GLN A 207 22.70 -0.79 0.57
CA GLN A 207 23.33 -0.62 -0.74
C GLN A 207 24.58 -1.50 -0.80
N THR A 208 25.04 -1.82 -2.01
CA THR A 208 26.30 -2.54 -2.20
C THR A 208 27.43 -1.76 -1.54
N THR A 209 27.98 -2.33 -0.47
CA THR A 209 28.96 -1.68 0.40
C THR A 209 30.12 -2.62 0.67
N THR A 210 31.34 -2.11 0.60
CA THR A 210 32.53 -2.87 1.01
C THR A 210 32.86 -2.53 2.46
N VAL A 211 32.92 -3.56 3.31
CA VAL A 211 33.25 -3.49 4.73
C VAL A 211 34.69 -3.97 4.90
N PHE A 212 35.58 -3.05 5.30
CA PHE A 212 36.99 -3.38 5.51
C PHE A 212 37.22 -4.13 6.84
N PRO A 213 38.36 -4.83 6.99
CA PRO A 213 38.75 -5.45 8.25
C PRO A 213 38.63 -4.51 9.46
N GLY A 214 37.99 -4.99 10.53
CA GLY A 214 37.71 -4.26 11.76
C GLY A 214 36.58 -3.24 11.68
N GLN A 215 35.91 -3.09 10.52
CA GLN A 215 34.76 -2.20 10.38
C GLN A 215 33.44 -2.93 10.64
N ALA A 216 32.46 -2.14 11.11
CA ALA A 216 31.08 -2.55 11.20
C ALA A 216 30.23 -1.78 10.19
N PHE A 217 29.19 -2.44 9.71
CA PHE A 217 28.22 -1.92 8.76
C PHE A 217 26.81 -2.29 9.20
N MET A 218 25.85 -1.42 8.91
CA MET A 218 24.44 -1.64 9.17
C MET A 218 23.63 -1.18 7.95
N GLY A 219 22.72 -2.04 7.48
CA GLY A 219 21.84 -1.73 6.35
C GLY A 219 20.46 -2.32 6.54
N ARG A 220 19.42 -1.49 6.38
CA ARG A 220 18.02 -1.90 6.41
C ARG A 220 17.56 -2.37 5.04
N PHE A 221 16.72 -3.38 4.97
CA PHE A 221 16.11 -3.82 3.73
C PHE A 221 14.67 -4.29 3.96
N GLN A 222 13.94 -4.48 2.86
CA GLN A 222 12.54 -4.85 2.90
C GLN A 222 12.23 -5.94 1.87
N SER A 223 11.37 -6.87 2.24
CA SER A 223 10.83 -7.85 1.31
C SER A 223 9.73 -7.27 0.43
N ALA A 224 9.37 -7.97 -0.64
CA ALA A 224 8.06 -7.84 -1.25
C ALA A 224 6.96 -8.29 -0.28
N MET A 225 5.70 -7.99 -0.62
CA MET A 225 4.55 -8.45 0.17
C MET A 225 4.58 -9.97 0.34
N THR A 226 4.39 -10.42 1.58
CA THR A 226 4.34 -11.85 1.90
C THR A 226 2.97 -12.42 1.60
N THR A 227 2.88 -13.74 1.49
CA THR A 227 1.62 -14.43 1.28
C THR A 227 1.04 -14.89 2.60
N PHE A 228 -0.25 -14.66 2.84
CA PHE A 228 -0.94 -15.21 4.00
C PHE A 228 -1.85 -16.37 3.58
N ASP A 229 -1.45 -17.59 3.94
CA ASP A 229 -2.16 -18.81 3.59
C ASP A 229 -3.12 -19.27 4.72
N GLN A 230 -3.49 -18.40 5.67
CA GLN A 230 -4.31 -18.72 6.85
C GLN A 230 -3.75 -19.85 7.73
N ARG A 231 -2.44 -20.09 7.62
CA ARG A 231 -1.74 -21.06 8.46
C ARG A 231 -1.55 -20.47 9.85
N PRO A 232 -1.63 -21.30 10.91
CA PRO A 232 -1.36 -20.84 12.27
C PRO A 232 0.09 -20.39 12.45
N GLU A 233 1.01 -20.96 11.66
CA GLU A 233 2.43 -20.63 11.68
C GLU A 233 2.97 -20.51 10.25
N SER A 234 3.88 -19.58 10.03
CA SER A 234 4.67 -19.45 8.80
C SER A 234 6.12 -19.13 9.16
N PHE A 235 7.06 -19.85 8.57
CA PHE A 235 8.48 -19.69 8.85
C PHE A 235 9.11 -18.75 7.84
N TYR A 236 9.96 -17.85 8.32
CA TYR A 236 10.74 -16.91 7.53
C TYR A 236 12.20 -17.19 7.74
N THR A 237 12.84 -17.76 6.72
CA THR A 237 14.27 -18.09 6.75
C THR A 237 15.02 -17.11 5.88
N PHE A 238 15.93 -16.36 6.50
CA PHE A 238 16.87 -15.49 5.83
C PHE A 238 18.22 -16.20 5.73
N THR A 239 18.74 -16.29 4.51
CA THR A 239 20.08 -16.81 4.26
C THR A 239 20.95 -15.65 3.79
N VAL A 240 22.03 -15.38 4.51
CA VAL A 240 22.99 -14.31 4.19
C VAL A 240 24.31 -14.98 3.82
N GLN A 241 24.80 -14.73 2.61
CA GLN A 241 26.05 -15.29 2.11
C GLN A 241 27.16 -14.23 2.15
N LEU A 242 28.22 -14.44 2.94
CA LEU A 242 29.30 -13.47 3.09
C LEU A 242 30.65 -14.18 2.99
N GLY A 243 31.51 -13.75 2.06
CA GLY A 243 32.89 -14.25 1.98
C GLY A 243 33.01 -15.76 1.75
N GLY A 244 31.94 -16.43 1.28
CA GLY A 244 31.87 -17.88 1.13
C GLY A 244 31.17 -18.60 2.30
N GLU A 245 30.99 -17.93 3.44
CA GLU A 245 30.23 -18.42 4.58
C GLU A 245 28.74 -18.15 4.42
N ILE A 246 27.91 -18.94 5.10
CA ILE A 246 26.45 -18.86 5.05
C ILE A 246 25.91 -18.74 6.47
N TYR A 247 25.12 -17.69 6.69
CA TYR A 247 24.40 -17.44 7.95
C TYR A 247 22.91 -17.61 7.71
N GLU A 248 22.25 -18.42 8.54
CA GLU A 248 20.82 -18.70 8.41
C GLU A 248 20.07 -18.17 9.64
N PHE A 249 19.07 -17.32 9.43
CA PHE A 249 18.26 -16.74 10.51
C PHE A 249 16.81 -17.11 10.29
N THR A 250 16.19 -17.73 11.29
CA THR A 250 14.82 -18.25 11.18
C THR A 250 13.89 -17.59 12.17
N PHE A 251 12.78 -17.07 11.66
CA PHE A 251 11.70 -16.47 12.43
C PHE A 251 10.39 -17.23 12.15
N VAL A 252 9.49 -17.24 13.11
CA VAL A 252 8.14 -17.80 12.97
C VAL A 252 7.11 -16.70 13.16
N GLU A 253 6.22 -16.54 12.19
CA GLU A 253 5.02 -15.72 12.33
C GLU A 253 3.88 -16.63 12.79
N LYS A 254 3.31 -16.32 13.96
CA LYS A 254 2.17 -17.01 14.52
C LYS A 254 0.92 -16.19 14.28
N ALA A 255 -0.08 -16.76 13.62
CA ALA A 255 -1.34 -16.11 13.34
C ALA A 255 -2.44 -16.63 14.28
N SER A 256 -3.07 -15.71 15.01
CA SER A 256 -4.33 -15.93 15.73
C SER A 256 -5.50 -15.45 14.87
N ILE A 257 -6.37 -16.39 14.47
CA ILE A 257 -7.55 -16.10 13.65
C ILE A 257 -8.77 -16.18 14.55
N GLU A 258 -9.35 -15.02 14.88
CA GLU A 258 -10.62 -14.95 15.59
C GLU A 258 -11.77 -14.78 14.59
N SER A 259 -12.69 -15.75 14.57
CA SER A 259 -13.89 -15.68 13.76
C SER A 259 -15.04 -15.13 14.60
N ASP A 260 -15.34 -13.85 14.44
CA ASP A 260 -16.47 -13.23 15.12
C ASP A 260 -17.78 -13.62 14.42
N GLN A 261 -18.41 -14.69 14.90
CA GLN A 261 -19.77 -15.02 14.47
C GLN A 261 -20.76 -14.07 15.14
N ARG A 262 -21.15 -13.00 14.44
CA ARG A 262 -22.37 -12.27 14.78
C ARG A 262 -23.55 -13.25 14.71
N LYS A 263 -24.01 -13.72 15.87
CA LYS A 263 -25.30 -14.38 16.01
C LYS A 263 -26.38 -13.38 15.58
N LEU A 264 -26.89 -13.55 14.38
CA LEU A 264 -28.13 -12.90 13.96
C LEU A 264 -29.25 -13.54 14.78
N PHE A 265 -29.82 -12.77 15.71
CA PHE A 265 -31.06 -13.10 16.40
C PHE A 265 -32.24 -13.03 15.43
#